data_AF-A0A9D1P1C5-F1
#
_entry.id   AF-A0A9D1P1C5-F1
#
_cell.length_a   1.000
_cell.length_b   1.000
_cell.length_c   1.000
_cell.angle_alpha   90.00
_cell.angle_beta   90.00
_cell.angle_gamma   90.00
#
_symmetry.space_group_name_H-M   'P 1'
#
loop_
_entity.id
_entity.type
_entity.pdbx_description
1 polymer ?
#
loop_
_entity_poly.entity_id
_entity_poly.type
_entity_poly.pdbx_seq_one_letter_code
_entity_poly.pdbx_strand_id
1 'polypeptide(L)'
;MENSSRFFANTACQYYPCHQGLEDFNCLFCYCPFYLREKCPGSPRFLDIRGKIVKDCTDCTFPHRPENYDAVIQWIKRENEKRVFSEEIRKKAIKVVPDTKEVESDE
;
A
#
# COMPACT_ATOMS: atom_id res chain seq x y z
N MET A 1 13.89 13.14 -2.31
CA MET A 1 12.68 13.86 -1.83
C MET A 1 12.76 14.11 -0.33
N GLU A 2 12.02 15.10 0.20
CA GLU A 2 11.88 15.31 1.66
C GLU A 2 10.81 14.40 2.26
N ASN A 3 11.02 13.97 3.52
CA ASN A 3 10.06 13.14 4.23
C ASN A 3 8.75 13.91 4.48
N SER A 4 7.62 13.25 4.26
CA SER A 4 6.27 13.80 4.34
C SER A 4 5.24 12.69 4.63
N SER A 5 3.94 13.05 4.67
CA SER A 5 2.86 12.07 4.76
C SER A 5 2.79 11.12 3.54
N ARG A 6 3.41 11.50 2.42
CA ARG A 6 3.33 10.80 1.13
C ARG A 6 4.64 10.11 0.73
N PHE A 7 5.73 10.47 1.39
CA PHE A 7 7.07 9.94 1.10
C PHE A 7 7.88 9.79 2.39
N PHE A 8 8.56 8.66 2.55
CA PHE A 8 9.52 8.49 3.61
C PHE A 8 10.67 7.60 3.15
N ALA A 9 11.91 8.03 3.35
CA ALA A 9 13.10 7.21 3.08
C ALA A 9 13.87 6.95 4.39
N ASN A 10 13.85 5.69 4.84
CA ASN A 10 14.65 5.25 5.98
C ASN A 10 16.05 4.80 5.53
N THR A 11 16.93 5.75 5.21
CA THR A 11 18.30 5.50 4.74
C THR A 11 19.18 4.81 5.79
N ALA A 12 18.80 4.84 7.07
CA ALA A 12 19.49 4.13 8.15
C ALA A 12 19.11 2.64 8.25
N CYS A 13 18.11 2.16 7.50
CA CYS A 13 17.73 0.75 7.48
C CYS A 13 18.83 -0.10 6.82
N GLN A 14 19.21 -1.22 7.45
CA GLN A 14 20.22 -2.14 6.90
C GLN A 14 19.87 -2.74 5.54
N TYR A 15 18.58 -2.72 5.17
CA TYR A 15 18.08 -3.23 3.90
C TYR A 15 17.92 -2.13 2.85
N TYR A 16 18.22 -0.85 3.16
CA TYR A 16 17.97 0.26 2.25
C TYR A 16 19.05 0.36 1.14
N PRO A 17 18.67 0.55 -0.13
CA PRO A 17 17.31 0.38 -0.66
C PRO A 17 16.96 -1.11 -0.81
N CYS A 18 15.74 -1.51 -0.40
CA CYS A 18 15.35 -2.92 -0.44
C CYS A 18 15.14 -3.42 -1.89
N HIS A 19 14.76 -2.51 -2.78
CA HIS A 19 14.66 -2.74 -4.22
C HIS A 19 15.55 -1.76 -4.96
N GLN A 20 16.23 -2.25 -5.99
CA GLN A 20 17.17 -1.47 -6.79
C GLN A 20 16.46 -0.72 -7.94
N GLY A 21 17.14 0.26 -8.53
CA GLY A 21 16.68 0.94 -9.76
C GLY A 21 15.70 2.10 -9.53
N LEU A 22 15.59 2.60 -8.29
CA LEU A 22 14.87 3.83 -7.95
C LEU A 22 15.85 4.88 -7.46
N GLU A 23 15.72 6.11 -7.95
CA GLU A 23 16.44 7.27 -7.42
C GLU A 23 15.88 7.69 -6.05
N ASP A 24 14.55 7.78 -5.96
CA ASP A 24 13.82 8.02 -4.72
C ASP A 24 13.07 6.74 -4.28
N PHE A 25 13.57 6.05 -3.25
CA PHE A 25 12.93 4.86 -2.68
C PHE A 25 12.02 5.22 -1.50
N ASN A 26 10.72 4.96 -1.64
CA ASN A 26 9.71 5.20 -0.60
C ASN A 26 9.50 3.95 0.29
N CYS A 27 9.79 4.09 1.58
CA CYS A 27 9.67 3.05 2.61
C CYS A 27 8.25 2.91 3.21
N LEU A 28 7.30 3.80 2.91
CA LEU A 28 5.95 3.76 3.51
C LEU A 28 5.22 2.43 3.28
N PHE A 29 5.51 1.77 2.16
CA PHE A 29 4.90 0.50 1.77
C PHE A 29 5.92 -0.64 1.66
N CYS A 30 6.92 -0.66 2.57
CA CYS A 30 7.87 -1.77 2.73
C CYS A 30 7.21 -3.14 2.80
N TYR A 31 6.05 -3.24 3.44
CA TYR A 31 5.15 -4.37 3.24
C TYR A 31 4.20 -4.06 2.09
N CYS A 32 4.30 -4.86 1.03
CA CYS A 32 3.49 -4.66 -0.16
C CYS A 32 1.99 -4.81 0.19
N PRO A 33 1.17 -3.74 0.08
CA PRO A 33 -0.26 -3.79 0.40
C PRO A 33 -1.03 -4.71 -0.56
N PHE A 34 -0.45 -5.04 -1.70
CA PHE A 34 -1.04 -5.90 -2.72
C PHE A 34 -0.61 -7.37 -2.60
N TYR A 35 0.10 -7.79 -1.54
CA TYR A 35 0.71 -9.12 -1.48
C TYR A 35 -0.30 -10.27 -1.71
N LEU A 36 -1.51 -10.16 -1.15
CA LEU A 36 -2.56 -11.17 -1.30
C LEU A 36 -3.40 -11.04 -2.58
N ARG A 37 -3.12 -10.03 -3.42
CA ARG A 37 -3.91 -9.74 -4.62
C ARG A 37 -3.34 -10.46 -5.83
N GLU A 38 -4.17 -11.26 -6.50
CA GLU A 38 -3.83 -11.88 -7.79
C GLU A 38 -3.64 -10.81 -8.88
N LYS A 39 -4.64 -9.94 -9.07
CA LYS A 39 -4.56 -8.79 -9.98
C LYS A 39 -3.67 -7.70 -9.37
N CYS A 40 -2.35 -7.80 -9.47
CA CYS A 40 -1.42 -6.79 -8.92
C CYS A 40 -1.26 -5.60 -9.90
N PRO A 41 -1.27 -4.33 -9.44
CA PRO A 41 -0.92 -3.19 -10.31
C PRO A 41 0.60 -3.06 -10.55
N GLY A 42 1.42 -3.69 -9.72
CA GLY A 42 2.86 -3.79 -9.93
C GLY A 42 3.25 -4.97 -10.84
N SER A 43 4.53 -5.30 -10.84
CA SER A 43 5.13 -6.36 -11.67
C SER A 43 5.70 -7.51 -10.84
N PRO A 44 4.87 -8.24 -10.05
CA PRO A 44 5.34 -9.42 -9.32
C PRO A 44 5.58 -10.59 -10.28
N ARG A 45 6.45 -11.51 -9.89
CA ARG A 45 6.52 -12.85 -10.47
C ARG A 45 5.64 -13.80 -9.65
N PHE A 46 5.08 -14.82 -10.29
CA PHE A 46 4.36 -15.89 -9.59
C PHE A 46 5.14 -17.18 -9.75
N LEU A 47 5.52 -17.77 -8.63
CA LEU A 47 6.30 -19.00 -8.55
C LEU A 47 5.39 -20.16 -8.18
N ASP A 48 5.52 -21.28 -8.88
CA ASP A 48 4.94 -22.55 -8.44
C ASP A 48 5.98 -23.32 -7.62
N ILE A 49 5.69 -23.50 -6.33
CA ILE A 49 6.51 -24.29 -5.41
C ILE A 49 5.69 -25.48 -4.95
N ARG A 50 5.82 -26.60 -5.67
CA ARG A 50 5.17 -27.88 -5.36
C ARG A 50 3.63 -27.77 -5.32
N GLY A 51 3.04 -27.09 -6.31
CA GLY A 51 1.59 -26.88 -6.43
C GLY A 51 1.06 -25.75 -5.56
N LYS A 52 1.93 -24.99 -4.88
CA LYS A 52 1.57 -23.76 -4.15
C LYS A 52 2.09 -22.55 -4.91
N ILE A 53 1.18 -21.63 -5.22
CA ILE A 53 1.54 -20.37 -5.87
C ILE A 53 2.06 -19.38 -4.81
N VAL A 54 3.29 -18.93 -5.00
CA VAL A 54 3.92 -17.88 -4.19
C VAL A 54 4.11 -16.64 -5.05
N LYS A 55 3.64 -15.50 -4.55
CA LYS A 55 3.83 -14.21 -5.19
C LYS A 55 5.19 -13.64 -4.78
N ASP A 56 6.10 -13.54 -5.74
CA ASP A 56 7.44 -12.99 -5.55
C ASP A 56 7.47 -11.53 -6.00
N CYS A 57 7.71 -10.63 -5.04
CA CYS A 57 7.77 -9.19 -5.26
C CYS A 57 9.21 -8.64 -5.24
N THR A 58 10.24 -9.50 -5.29
CA THR A 58 11.66 -9.11 -5.19
C THR A 58 12.06 -8.06 -6.23
N ASP A 59 11.50 -8.14 -7.44
CA ASP A 59 11.82 -7.22 -8.55
C ASP A 59 10.73 -6.14 -8.75
N CYS A 60 9.77 -6.02 -7.84
CA CYS A 60 8.64 -5.11 -7.98
C CYS A 60 8.89 -3.79 -7.24
N THR A 61 9.02 -2.69 -7.97
CA THR A 61 9.22 -1.35 -7.40
C THR A 61 7.94 -0.55 -7.20
N PHE A 62 6.77 -1.07 -7.61
CA PHE A 62 5.52 -0.30 -7.66
C PHE A 62 5.18 0.44 -6.36
N PRO A 63 5.15 -0.20 -5.17
CA PRO A 63 4.79 0.49 -3.93
C PRO A 63 5.91 1.43 -3.42
N HIS A 64 7.11 1.35 -3.99
CA HIS A 64 8.29 2.11 -3.57
C HIS A 64 8.52 3.37 -4.39
N ARG A 65 7.78 3.53 -5.48
CA ARG A 65 7.76 4.71 -6.31
C ARG A 65 6.94 5.81 -5.66
N PRO A 66 7.52 6.99 -5.36
CA PRO A 66 6.80 8.09 -4.70
C PRO A 66 5.51 8.48 -5.44
N GLU A 67 5.52 8.44 -6.77
CA GLU A 67 4.38 8.77 -7.62
C GLU A 67 3.18 7.82 -7.44
N ASN A 68 3.39 6.62 -6.88
CA ASN A 68 2.33 5.63 -6.71
C ASN A 68 1.60 5.71 -5.36
N TYR A 69 1.95 6.65 -4.48
CA TYR A 69 1.34 6.77 -3.15
C TYR A 69 -0.20 6.85 -3.22
N ASP A 70 -0.75 7.73 -4.05
CA ASP A 70 -2.20 7.89 -4.16
C ASP A 70 -2.88 6.63 -4.70
N ALA A 71 -2.28 5.97 -5.68
CA ALA A 71 -2.81 4.75 -6.26
C ALA A 71 -2.93 3.65 -5.19
N VAL A 72 -1.95 3.56 -4.29
CA VAL A 72 -1.95 2.64 -3.15
C VAL A 72 -3.07 3.00 -2.16
N ILE A 73 -3.12 4.25 -1.69
CA ILE A 73 -4.11 4.70 -0.71
C ILE A 73 -5.54 4.56 -1.23
N GLN A 74 -5.79 4.99 -2.47
CA GLN A 74 -7.10 4.85 -3.10
C GLN A 74 -7.51 3.38 -3.22
N TRP A 75 -6.57 2.48 -3.51
CA TRP A 75 -6.88 1.05 -3.52
C TRP A 75 -7.25 0.53 -2.14
N ILE A 76 -6.47 0.85 -1.09
CA ILE A 76 -6.77 0.45 0.28
C ILE A 76 -8.15 0.96 0.70
N LYS A 77 -8.48 2.23 0.39
CA LYS A 77 -9.79 2.82 0.67
C LYS A 77 -10.93 2.02 0.00
N ARG A 78 -10.82 1.77 -1.30
CA ARG A 78 -11.81 0.99 -2.08
C ARG A 78 -11.98 -0.43 -1.56
N GLU A 79 -10.90 -1.10 -1.15
CA GLU A 79 -11.01 -2.45 -0.59
C GLU A 79 -11.62 -2.42 0.81
N ASN A 80 -11.31 -1.41 1.62
CA ASN A 80 -11.90 -1.27 2.95
C ASN A 80 -13.41 -1.01 2.90
N GLU A 81 -13.90 -0.26 1.92
CA GLU A 81 -15.35 -0.03 1.69
C GLU A 81 -16.12 -1.33 1.39
N LYS A 82 -15.46 -2.33 0.80
CA LYS A 82 -16.07 -3.64 0.50
C LYS A 82 -16.06 -4.60 1.69
N ARG A 83 -15.36 -4.27 2.78
CA ARG A 83 -15.19 -5.20 3.90
C ARG A 83 -16.49 -5.36 4.66
N VAL A 84 -16.85 -6.61 4.91
CA VAL A 84 -17.96 -6.96 5.78
C VAL A 84 -17.41 -7.24 7.17
N PHE A 85 -17.93 -6.53 8.17
CA PHE A 85 -17.61 -6.76 9.58
C PHE A 85 -18.68 -7.61 10.24
N SER A 86 -18.28 -8.39 11.26
CA SER A 86 -19.21 -9.21 12.04
C SER A 86 -20.19 -8.33 12.83
N GLU A 87 -21.33 -8.92 13.21
CA GLU A 87 -22.32 -8.23 14.06
C GLU A 87 -21.73 -7.79 15.40
N GLU A 88 -20.80 -8.55 15.96
CA GLU A 88 -20.11 -8.18 17.20
C GLU A 88 -19.34 -6.86 17.05
N ILE A 89 -18.60 -6.72 15.94
CA ILE A 89 -17.85 -5.49 15.65
C ILE A 89 -18.81 -4.34 15.35
N ARG A 90 -19.88 -4.59 14.58
CA ARG A 90 -20.90 -3.59 14.28
C ARG A 90 -21.54 -3.02 15.55
N LYS A 91 -21.80 -3.85 16.57
CA LYS A 91 -22.35 -3.42 17.87
C LYS A 91 -21.38 -2.57 18.68
N LYS A 92 -20.07 -2.81 18.56
CA LYS A 92 -19.00 -2.09 19.28
C LYS A 92 -18.51 -0.84 18.54
N ALA A 93 -18.88 -0.66 17.28
CA ALA A 93 -18.41 0.45 16.45
C ALA A 93 -18.91 1.81 16.99
N ILE A 94 -18.00 2.77 17.10
CA ILE A 94 -18.32 4.15 17.46
C ILE A 94 -18.93 4.82 16.22
N LYS A 95 -20.13 5.39 16.37
CA LYS A 95 -20.75 6.18 15.30
C LYS A 95 -20.04 7.52 15.20
N VAL A 96 -19.37 7.75 14.09
CA VAL A 96 -18.74 9.04 13.77
C VAL A 96 -19.69 9.81 12.85
N VAL A 97 -20.02 11.04 13.22
CA VAL A 97 -20.67 11.99 12.30
C VAL A 97 -19.53 12.70 11.56
N PRO A 98 -19.48 12.66 10.22
CA PRO A 98 -18.43 13.34 9.46
C PRO A 98 -18.44 14.84 9.77
N ASP A 99 -17.28 15.41 10.05
CA ASP A 99 -17.11 16.86 10.07
C ASP A 99 -17.14 17.35 8.62
N THR A 100 -18.08 18.22 8.26
CA THR A 100 -18.35 18.64 6.87
C THR A 100 -17.34 19.67 6.35
N LYS A 101 -16.11 19.65 6.84
CA LYS A 101 -15.04 20.56 6.41
C LYS A 101 -13.96 19.76 5.70
N GLU A 102 -13.53 20.27 4.56
CA GLU A 102 -12.53 19.71 3.63
C GLU A 102 -13.09 18.79 2.52
N VAL A 103 -13.88 19.41 1.63
CA VAL A 103 -13.90 19.06 0.21
C VAL A 103 -13.74 20.36 -0.60
N GLU A 104 -12.62 21.05 -0.42
CA GLU A 104 -12.11 22.04 -1.38
C GLU A 104 -10.58 21.94 -1.39
N SER A 105 -9.97 22.08 -2.57
CA SER A 105 -8.60 21.69 -3.00
C SER A 105 -8.49 20.18 -3.32
N ASP A 106 -8.30 19.75 -4.58
CA ASP A 106 -7.42 20.29 -5.61
C ASP A 106 -8.05 20.23 -7.03
N GLU A 107 -8.16 21.39 -7.69
CA GLU A 107 -8.09 21.55 -9.16
C GLU A 107 -6.64 21.82 -9.56
#